data_AF-A0A8S3YMP2-F1
#
_entry.id   AF-A0A8S3YMP2-F1
#
_cell.length_a   1.000
_cell.length_b   1.000
_cell.length_c   1.000
_cell.angle_alpha   90.00
_cell.angle_beta   90.00
_cell.angle_gamma   90.00
#
_symmetry.space_group_name_H-M   'P 1'
#
loop_
_entity.id
_entity.type
_entity.pdbx_description
1 polymer ?
#
loop_
_entity_poly.entity_id
_entity_poly.type
_entity_poly.pdbx_seq_one_letter_code
_entity_poly.pdbx_strand_id
1 'polypeptide(L)'
;MPLPQVRVLTLKQGENSQDKLYRLEKGWVLRVVLGPSLMASSVRLFCNHPRDKDTPYERTKYYEVPFRFSAGVGDRMDLTAEVKMIIAGSFNYFFTVDGSATVDNCNGSGYFLVDPTLHLGPNDEEINMDAIVCQTVITKLLGPFNEWLPRLQVAAESGYNMVHFTPIQELGISNSAYSIRDQLRLSPVYSPGEQKFDFEDVVKLVNFMNKTWG
;
A
#
# COMPACT_ATOMS: atom_id res chain seq x y z
N MET A 1 8.05 -21.71 -10.22
CA MET A 1 7.80 -20.32 -9.77
C MET A 1 7.36 -19.51 -10.98
N PRO A 2 6.28 -18.72 -10.90
CA PRO A 2 5.94 -17.79 -11.97
C PRO A 2 7.11 -16.81 -12.18
N LEU A 3 7.40 -16.49 -13.43
CA LEU A 3 8.44 -15.52 -13.77
C LEU A 3 8.04 -14.15 -13.22
N PRO A 4 8.96 -13.40 -12.59
CA PRO A 4 8.64 -12.08 -12.06
C PRO A 4 8.23 -11.16 -13.21
N GLN A 5 7.08 -10.51 -13.08
CA GLN A 5 6.59 -9.59 -14.09
C GLN A 5 7.45 -8.32 -14.10
N VAL A 6 7.91 -7.93 -15.29
CA VAL A 6 8.73 -6.74 -15.48
C VAL A 6 7.86 -5.62 -16.06
N ARG A 7 7.88 -4.45 -15.42
CA ARG A 7 7.22 -3.23 -15.89
C ARG A 7 8.27 -2.19 -16.23
N VAL A 8 8.15 -1.60 -17.42
CA VAL A 8 9.16 -0.68 -17.95
C VAL A 8 8.71 0.76 -17.71
N LEU A 9 9.62 1.58 -17.21
CA LEU A 9 9.46 3.02 -17.01
C LEU A 9 10.56 3.75 -17.77
N THR A 10 10.18 4.61 -18.72
CA THR A 10 11.15 5.36 -19.54
C THR A 10 11.35 6.75 -18.96
N LEU A 11 12.59 7.12 -18.64
CA LEU A 11 12.93 8.46 -18.16
C LEU A 11 13.09 9.43 -19.33
N LYS A 12 12.53 10.64 -19.22
CA LYS A 12 12.75 11.73 -20.17
C LYS A 12 13.20 12.99 -19.45
N GLN A 13 14.05 13.78 -20.10
CA GLN A 13 14.60 15.00 -19.49
C GLN A 13 13.49 16.03 -19.26
N GLY A 14 13.43 16.61 -18.06
CA GLY A 14 12.41 17.60 -17.70
C GLY A 14 11.00 17.01 -17.53
N GLU A 15 10.85 15.69 -17.55
CA GLU A 15 9.57 15.05 -17.30
C GLU A 15 9.26 15.07 -15.80
N ASN A 16 8.21 15.81 -15.44
CA ASN A 16 7.59 15.71 -14.14
C ASN A 16 6.43 14.71 -14.23
N SER A 17 6.62 13.52 -13.68
CA SER A 17 5.58 12.46 -13.64
C SER A 17 4.89 12.39 -12.28
N GLN A 18 4.89 13.46 -11.50
CA GLN A 18 4.24 13.49 -10.19
C GLN A 18 2.72 13.24 -10.28
N ASP A 19 2.07 13.70 -11.35
CA ASP A 19 0.63 13.51 -11.56
C ASP A 19 0.27 12.19 -12.27
N LYS A 20 1.28 11.40 -12.69
CA LYS A 20 1.04 10.13 -13.37
C LYS A 20 0.97 9.01 -12.36
N LEU A 21 -0.20 8.38 -12.29
CA LEU A 21 -0.39 7.20 -11.48
C LEU A 21 0.26 5.97 -12.12
N TYR A 22 1.33 5.47 -11.52
CA TYR A 22 1.98 4.23 -11.92
C TYR A 22 1.78 3.16 -10.85
N ARG A 23 1.00 2.12 -11.14
CA ARG A 23 0.70 1.03 -10.21
C ARG A 23 1.51 -0.22 -10.54
N LEU A 24 2.01 -0.86 -9.50
CA LEU A 24 2.80 -2.08 -9.52
C LEU A 24 2.25 -3.03 -8.45
N GLU A 25 2.51 -4.33 -8.60
CA GLU A 25 2.19 -5.31 -7.56
C GLU A 25 3.47 -5.77 -6.85
N LYS A 26 3.28 -6.29 -5.64
CA LYS A 26 4.36 -6.90 -4.87
C LYS A 26 4.94 -8.09 -5.64
N GLY A 27 6.28 -8.17 -5.68
CA GLY A 27 7.01 -9.20 -6.43
C GLY A 27 7.36 -8.82 -7.88
N TRP A 28 6.79 -7.73 -8.42
CA TRP A 28 7.16 -7.24 -9.75
C TRP A 28 8.53 -6.54 -9.74
N VAL A 29 9.09 -6.35 -10.94
CA VAL A 29 10.33 -5.59 -11.15
C VAL A 29 10.02 -4.34 -11.96
N LEU A 30 10.30 -3.17 -11.38
CA LEU A 30 10.32 -1.92 -12.10
C LEU A 30 11.67 -1.77 -12.80
N ARG A 31 11.65 -1.87 -14.13
CA ARG A 31 12.80 -1.65 -14.99
C ARG A 31 12.76 -0.24 -15.54
N VAL A 32 13.72 0.57 -15.13
CA VAL A 32 13.89 1.94 -15.60
C VAL A 32 14.85 1.96 -16.78
N VAL A 33 14.43 2.59 -17.87
CA VAL A 33 15.20 2.74 -19.12
C VAL A 33 15.37 4.22 -19.46
N LEU A 34 16.48 4.56 -20.10
CA LEU A 34 16.76 5.93 -20.53
C LEU A 34 16.02 6.22 -21.84
N GLY A 35 15.25 7.31 -21.88
CA GLY A 35 14.65 7.81 -23.10
C GLY A 35 15.66 8.55 -23.98
N PRO A 36 15.31 8.83 -25.26
CA PRO A 36 16.22 9.44 -26.23
C PRO A 36 16.90 10.74 -25.76
N SER A 37 16.20 11.56 -24.98
CA SER A 37 16.71 12.83 -24.45
C SER A 37 17.85 12.68 -23.44
N LEU A 38 18.00 11.50 -22.82
CA LEU A 38 18.97 11.25 -21.75
C LEU A 38 20.13 10.33 -22.19
N MET A 39 20.16 9.92 -23.46
CA MET A 39 21.10 8.92 -23.96
C MET A 39 22.56 9.38 -23.92
N ALA A 40 22.82 10.68 -24.13
CA ALA A 40 24.15 11.28 -24.05
C ALA A 40 24.53 11.71 -22.62
N SER A 41 23.59 11.65 -21.68
CA SER A 41 23.71 12.20 -20.33
C SER A 41 24.12 11.15 -19.30
N SER A 42 24.94 11.53 -18.32
CA SER A 42 25.31 10.64 -17.20
C SER A 42 24.20 10.63 -16.14
N VAL A 43 23.20 9.77 -16.31
CA VAL A 43 22.03 9.70 -15.42
C VAL A 43 22.31 8.87 -14.17
N ARG A 44 21.99 9.42 -13.00
CA ARG A 44 21.92 8.70 -11.72
C ARG A 44 20.48 8.60 -11.27
N LEU A 45 20.03 7.41 -10.90
CA LEU A 45 18.66 7.15 -10.44
C LEU A 45 18.65 6.91 -8.94
N PHE A 46 17.72 7.53 -8.25
CA PHE A 46 17.51 7.39 -6.81
C PHE A 46 16.06 7.01 -6.53
N CYS A 47 15.85 6.06 -5.63
CA CYS A 47 14.52 5.56 -5.27
C CYS A 47 14.44 5.36 -3.76
N ASN A 48 13.31 5.70 -3.14
CA ASN A 48 13.10 5.50 -1.69
C ASN A 48 12.47 4.14 -1.34
N HIS A 49 12.27 3.27 -2.34
CA HIS A 49 11.86 1.89 -2.09
C HIS A 49 13.01 1.11 -1.44
N PRO A 50 12.78 0.39 -0.33
CA PRO A 50 13.84 -0.33 0.38
C PRO A 50 14.42 -1.44 -0.49
N ARG A 51 15.74 -1.66 -0.37
CA ARG A 51 16.47 -2.68 -1.13
C ARG A 51 16.19 -4.10 -0.65
N ASP A 52 15.91 -4.25 0.65
CA ASP A 52 15.75 -5.52 1.34
C ASP A 52 14.52 -5.48 2.26
N LYS A 53 13.97 -6.66 2.60
CA LYS A 53 12.80 -6.80 3.49
C LYS A 53 13.06 -6.28 4.91
N ASP A 54 14.30 -6.36 5.37
CA ASP A 54 14.67 -6.05 6.75
C ASP A 54 14.91 -4.55 6.98
N THR A 55 15.03 -3.77 5.91
CA THR A 55 15.26 -2.33 6.02
C THR A 55 13.93 -1.61 6.21
N PRO A 56 13.73 -0.86 7.31
CA PRO A 56 12.51 -0.08 7.50
C PRO A 56 12.39 1.00 6.42
N TYR A 57 11.17 1.22 5.95
CA TYR A 57 10.90 2.26 4.97
C TYR A 57 10.97 3.66 5.62
N GLU A 58 11.79 4.53 5.03
CA GLU A 58 11.92 5.94 5.41
C GLU A 58 11.66 6.82 4.18
N ARG A 59 10.60 7.62 4.21
CA ARG A 59 10.15 8.42 3.05
C ARG A 59 11.22 9.36 2.48
N THR A 60 12.08 9.90 3.33
CA THR A 60 13.12 10.88 3.00
C THR A 60 14.45 10.26 2.58
N LYS A 61 14.60 8.93 2.74
CA LYS A 61 15.85 8.23 2.47
C LYS A 61 15.81 7.62 1.08
N TYR A 62 16.78 7.98 0.26
CA TYR A 62 16.88 7.50 -1.11
C TYR A 62 18.10 6.61 -1.29
N TYR A 63 17.92 5.58 -2.10
CA TYR A 63 18.94 4.64 -2.48
C TYR A 63 19.27 4.82 -3.95
N GLU A 64 20.56 4.92 -4.27
CA GLU A 64 21.01 4.94 -5.65
C GLU A 64 20.74 3.58 -6.30
N VAL A 65 20.12 3.58 -7.47
CA VAL A 65 19.84 2.37 -8.25
C VAL A 65 20.81 2.37 -9.43
N PRO A 66 21.82 1.49 -9.44
CA PRO A 66 22.83 1.50 -10.49
C PRO A 66 22.24 1.00 -11.81
N PHE A 67 22.54 1.71 -12.89
CA PHE A 67 22.28 1.20 -14.23
C PHE A 67 23.28 0.10 -14.58
N ARG A 68 22.77 -1.01 -15.12
CA ARG A 68 23.55 -2.18 -15.52
C ARG A 68 23.20 -2.59 -16.95
N PHE A 69 24.17 -3.17 -17.65
CA PHE A 69 23.95 -3.78 -18.95
C PHE A 69 23.25 -5.11 -18.78
N SER A 70 22.17 -5.32 -19.54
CA SER A 70 21.36 -6.54 -19.48
C SER A 70 22.15 -7.81 -19.84
N ALA A 71 23.20 -7.70 -20.67
CA ALA A 71 24.01 -8.83 -21.15
C ALA A 71 25.53 -8.69 -20.88
N GLY A 72 25.94 -7.80 -19.95
CA GLY A 72 27.34 -7.61 -19.56
C GLY A 72 28.19 -6.75 -20.51
N VAL A 73 27.95 -6.80 -21.82
CA VAL A 73 28.50 -5.87 -22.83
C VAL A 73 27.34 -5.42 -23.72
N GLY A 74 27.13 -4.12 -23.84
CA GLY A 74 26.03 -3.57 -24.63
C GLY A 74 26.16 -2.07 -24.85
N ASP A 75 25.35 -1.54 -25.75
CA ASP A 75 25.30 -0.09 -26.01
C ASP A 75 24.57 0.63 -24.88
N ARG A 76 24.65 1.97 -24.85
CA ARG A 76 23.91 2.77 -23.85
C ARG A 76 22.39 2.57 -23.93
N MET A 77 21.88 1.97 -25.01
CA MET A 77 20.48 1.57 -25.17
C MET A 77 20.08 0.39 -24.26
N ASP A 78 21.05 -0.42 -23.84
CA ASP A 78 20.83 -1.61 -23.00
C ASP A 78 21.02 -1.35 -21.50
N LEU A 79 21.27 -0.09 -21.12
CA LEU A 79 21.38 0.34 -19.73
C LEU A 79 20.01 0.32 -19.07
N THR A 80 19.86 -0.53 -18.07
CA THR A 80 18.63 -0.66 -17.30
C THR A 80 18.93 -0.57 -15.81
N ALA A 81 18.04 0.07 -15.07
CA ALA A 81 18.08 0.08 -13.61
C ALA A 81 16.85 -0.67 -13.09
N GLU A 82 17.05 -1.65 -12.23
CA GLU A 82 15.97 -2.53 -11.77
C GLU A 82 15.70 -2.34 -10.28
N VAL A 83 14.43 -2.14 -9.93
CA VAL A 83 13.95 -2.07 -8.55
C VAL A 83 12.92 -3.17 -8.35
N LYS A 84 13.16 -4.09 -7.41
CA LYS A 84 12.22 -5.15 -7.06
C LYS A 84 11.20 -4.62 -6.06
N MET A 85 9.92 -4.84 -6.32
CA MET A 85 8.83 -4.40 -5.44
C MET A 85 8.67 -5.41 -4.31
N ILE A 86 9.11 -5.02 -3.10
CA ILE A 86 9.23 -5.92 -1.95
C ILE A 86 8.11 -5.67 -0.95
N ILE A 87 7.79 -4.40 -0.73
CA ILE A 87 6.75 -3.93 0.19
C ILE A 87 5.71 -3.13 -0.57
N ALA A 88 4.47 -3.19 -0.10
CA ALA A 88 3.37 -2.36 -0.61
C ALA A 88 3.48 -0.94 -0.03
N GLY A 89 3.03 0.06 -0.78
CA GLY A 89 3.08 1.45 -0.36
C GLY A 89 3.22 2.44 -1.51
N SER A 90 3.55 3.68 -1.16
CA SER A 90 3.79 4.77 -2.11
C SER A 90 5.26 5.14 -2.09
N PHE A 91 5.90 5.08 -3.26
CA PHE A 91 7.33 5.31 -3.43
C PHE A 91 7.58 6.42 -4.44
N ASN A 92 8.74 7.05 -4.31
CA ASN A 92 9.21 8.15 -5.13
C ASN A 92 10.57 7.79 -5.72
N TYR A 93 10.78 8.18 -6.96
CA TYR A 93 12.08 8.19 -7.60
C TYR A 93 12.40 9.57 -8.17
N PHE A 94 13.68 9.92 -8.19
CA PHE A 94 14.19 11.07 -8.91
C PHE A 94 15.49 10.69 -9.62
N PHE A 95 15.86 11.47 -10.63
CA PHE A 95 17.13 11.29 -11.31
C PHE A 95 17.84 12.62 -11.54
N THR A 96 19.16 12.55 -11.64
CA THR A 96 20.06 13.68 -11.85
C THR A 96 20.98 13.39 -13.04
N VAL A 97 21.35 14.43 -13.77
CA VAL A 97 22.22 14.38 -14.97
C VAL A 97 23.57 15.07 -14.71
N ASP A 98 23.61 16.00 -13.76
CA ASP A 98 24.78 16.81 -13.38
C ASP A 98 25.73 16.08 -12.41
N GLY A 99 25.44 14.82 -12.08
CA GLY A 99 26.20 14.04 -11.10
C GLY A 99 25.85 14.34 -9.64
N SER A 100 24.93 15.28 -9.37
CA SER A 100 24.43 15.55 -8.02
C SER A 100 23.63 14.35 -7.47
N ALA A 101 23.45 14.30 -6.15
CA ALA A 101 22.66 13.27 -5.47
C ALA A 101 21.53 13.88 -4.63
N THR A 102 21.22 15.16 -4.86
CA THR A 102 20.22 15.91 -4.10
C THR A 102 18.92 16.01 -4.89
N VAL A 103 17.79 16.01 -4.17
CA VAL A 103 16.47 16.16 -4.77
C VAL A 103 16.30 17.56 -5.40
N ASP A 104 16.95 18.58 -4.82
CA ASP A 104 16.85 19.97 -5.29
C ASP A 104 17.39 20.18 -6.70
N ASN A 105 18.36 19.36 -7.13
CA ASN A 105 18.96 19.39 -8.45
C ASN A 105 18.39 18.31 -9.38
N CYS A 106 17.21 17.77 -9.07
CA CYS A 106 16.62 16.73 -9.90
C CYS A 106 16.27 17.24 -11.31
N ASN A 107 16.55 16.41 -12.31
CA ASN A 107 16.17 16.67 -13.71
C ASN A 107 14.84 16.01 -14.10
N GLY A 108 14.24 15.29 -13.16
CA GLY A 108 12.92 14.69 -13.24
C GLY A 108 12.63 13.83 -12.01
N SER A 109 11.35 13.67 -11.69
CA SER A 109 10.87 12.84 -10.58
C SER A 109 9.49 12.26 -10.88
N GLY A 110 9.10 11.24 -10.11
CA GLY A 110 7.80 10.63 -10.23
C GLY A 110 7.47 9.70 -9.07
N TYR A 111 6.19 9.37 -8.94
CA TYR A 111 5.70 8.43 -7.95
C TYR A 111 5.27 7.13 -8.59
N PHE A 112 5.39 6.04 -7.83
CA PHE A 112 4.72 4.79 -8.15
C PHE A 112 4.12 4.19 -6.88
N LEU A 113 3.03 3.45 -7.05
CA LEU A 113 2.35 2.73 -6.00
C LEU A 113 2.61 1.24 -6.17
N VAL A 114 2.86 0.56 -5.06
CA VAL A 114 2.85 -0.90 -4.97
C VAL A 114 1.60 -1.30 -4.20
N ASP A 115 0.68 -1.95 -4.89
CA ASP A 115 -0.60 -2.35 -4.32
C ASP A 115 -0.40 -3.43 -3.23
N PRO A 116 -1.20 -3.39 -2.14
CA PRO A 116 -1.14 -4.41 -1.10
C PRO A 116 -1.72 -5.74 -1.59
N THR A 117 -1.25 -6.82 -0.97
CA THR A 117 -1.83 -8.14 -1.15
C THR A 117 -2.79 -8.41 0.02
N LEU A 118 -4.04 -8.77 -0.29
CA LEU A 118 -5.04 -9.14 0.70
C LEU A 118 -5.22 -10.66 0.71
N HIS A 119 -5.34 -11.24 1.90
CA HIS A 119 -5.54 -12.67 2.09
C HIS A 119 -6.78 -12.90 2.96
N LEU A 120 -7.65 -13.82 2.54
CA LEU A 120 -8.85 -14.19 3.27
C LEU A 120 -8.90 -15.68 3.59
N GLY A 121 -9.72 -16.02 4.60
CA GLY A 121 -10.03 -17.41 4.93
C GLY A 121 -8.92 -18.13 5.71
N PRO A 122 -9.18 -19.40 6.09
CA PRO A 122 -8.23 -20.23 6.84
C PRO A 122 -7.04 -20.69 6.00
N ASN A 123 -7.17 -20.65 4.67
CA ASN A 123 -6.15 -21.07 3.71
C ASN A 123 -5.21 -19.92 3.28
N ASP A 124 -5.42 -18.70 3.80
CA ASP A 124 -4.64 -17.50 3.42
C ASP A 124 -4.71 -17.21 1.90
N GLU A 125 -5.91 -17.36 1.32
CA GLU A 125 -6.12 -17.23 -0.11
C GLU A 125 -6.00 -15.77 -0.54
N GLU A 126 -5.11 -15.51 -1.50
CA GLU A 126 -4.88 -14.18 -2.05
C GLU A 126 -6.09 -13.72 -2.88
N ILE A 127 -6.58 -12.52 -2.57
CA ILE A 127 -7.72 -11.92 -3.26
C ILE A 127 -7.25 -10.80 -4.17
N ASN A 128 -7.75 -10.84 -5.41
CA ASN A 128 -7.56 -9.76 -6.36
C ASN A 128 -8.28 -8.49 -5.87
N MET A 129 -7.61 -7.34 -5.92
CA MET A 129 -8.18 -6.04 -5.54
C MET A 129 -9.48 -5.70 -6.28
N ASP A 130 -9.67 -6.17 -7.52
CA ASP A 130 -10.89 -5.98 -8.30
C ASP A 130 -12.06 -6.88 -7.85
N ALA A 131 -11.79 -7.89 -7.02
CA ALA A 131 -12.79 -8.82 -6.48
C ALA A 131 -13.33 -8.36 -5.11
N ILE A 132 -12.94 -7.18 -4.61
CA ILE A 132 -13.42 -6.66 -3.33
C ILE A 132 -14.88 -6.21 -3.46
N VAL A 133 -15.74 -6.76 -2.61
CA VAL A 133 -17.14 -6.37 -2.43
C VAL A 133 -17.32 -5.96 -0.98
N CYS A 134 -17.34 -4.65 -0.75
CA CYS A 134 -17.28 -4.06 0.59
C CYS A 134 -18.64 -3.56 1.07
N GLN A 135 -19.05 -3.97 2.27
CA GLN A 135 -20.22 -3.43 2.97
C GLN A 135 -19.77 -2.43 4.03
N THR A 136 -20.30 -1.21 3.97
CA THR A 136 -20.10 -0.23 5.05
C THR A 136 -21.16 -0.42 6.13
N VAL A 137 -20.72 -0.48 7.38
CA VAL A 137 -21.59 -0.60 8.55
C VAL A 137 -21.39 0.61 9.47
N ILE A 138 -22.49 1.29 9.78
CA ILE A 138 -22.50 2.38 10.76
C ILE A 138 -22.47 1.75 12.15
N THR A 139 -21.28 1.73 12.75
CA THR A 139 -20.97 0.98 13.98
C THR A 139 -21.83 1.37 15.17
N LYS A 140 -22.17 2.66 15.32
CA LYS A 140 -23.08 3.12 16.38
C LYS A 140 -24.50 2.52 16.30
N LEU A 141 -24.89 1.94 15.16
CA LEU A 141 -26.18 1.27 14.96
C LEU A 141 -26.10 -0.25 15.11
N LEU A 142 -24.91 -0.82 15.32
CA LEU A 142 -24.74 -2.25 15.61
C LEU A 142 -25.15 -2.63 17.04
N GLY A 143 -25.44 -1.66 17.89
CA GLY A 143 -25.81 -1.90 19.27
C GLY A 143 -24.63 -2.39 20.12
N PRO A 144 -24.91 -3.07 21.24
CA PRO A 144 -23.90 -3.61 22.14
C PRO A 144 -22.98 -4.62 21.43
N PHE A 145 -21.72 -4.72 21.84
CA PHE A 145 -20.70 -5.50 21.11
C PHE A 145 -21.05 -7.00 20.96
N ASN A 146 -21.68 -7.59 21.98
CA ASN A 146 -22.12 -8.99 21.95
C ASN A 146 -23.16 -9.30 20.86
N GLU A 147 -23.82 -8.28 20.30
CA GLU A 147 -24.78 -8.41 19.22
C GLU A 147 -24.16 -8.20 17.83
N TRP A 148 -22.89 -7.79 17.75
CA TRP A 148 -22.25 -7.49 16.48
C TRP A 148 -22.14 -8.71 15.58
N LEU A 149 -21.70 -9.85 16.13
CA LEU A 149 -21.47 -11.06 15.36
C LEU A 149 -22.71 -11.51 14.55
N PRO A 150 -23.89 -11.73 15.15
CA PRO A 150 -25.07 -12.13 14.38
C PRO A 150 -25.56 -11.04 13.41
N ARG A 151 -25.33 -9.75 13.70
CA ARG A 151 -25.68 -8.65 12.79
C ARG A 151 -24.74 -8.58 11.58
N LEU A 152 -23.46 -8.86 11.77
CA LEU A 152 -22.43 -8.88 10.73
C LEU A 152 -22.48 -10.14 9.88
N GLN A 153 -23.04 -11.24 10.40
CA GLN A 153 -23.23 -12.49 9.65
C GLN A 153 -24.04 -12.28 8.36
N VAL A 154 -24.96 -11.33 8.35
CA VAL A 154 -25.72 -10.94 7.14
C VAL A 154 -24.80 -10.53 5.99
N ALA A 155 -23.67 -9.87 6.28
CA ALA A 155 -22.68 -9.48 5.28
C ALA A 155 -22.07 -10.71 4.59
N ALA A 156 -21.65 -11.69 5.40
CA ALA A 156 -21.06 -12.93 4.91
C ALA A 156 -22.08 -13.74 4.11
N GLU A 157 -23.30 -13.91 4.61
CA GLU A 157 -24.37 -14.65 3.93
C GLU A 157 -24.83 -13.98 2.62
N SER A 158 -24.63 -12.66 2.51
CA SER A 158 -24.91 -11.90 1.29
C SER A 158 -23.75 -11.90 0.28
N GLY A 159 -22.61 -12.53 0.60
CA GLY A 159 -21.46 -12.64 -0.29
C GLY A 159 -20.51 -11.44 -0.29
N TYR A 160 -20.56 -10.56 0.71
CA TYR A 160 -19.54 -9.52 0.89
C TYR A 160 -18.26 -10.14 1.48
N ASN A 161 -17.10 -9.73 0.97
CA ASN A 161 -15.78 -10.20 1.42
C ASN A 161 -14.96 -9.11 2.13
N MET A 162 -15.57 -7.96 2.38
CA MET A 162 -14.99 -6.89 3.20
C MET A 162 -16.07 -6.15 3.97
N VAL A 163 -15.81 -5.90 5.25
CA VAL A 163 -16.65 -5.03 6.08
C VAL A 163 -15.87 -3.77 6.43
N HIS A 164 -16.39 -2.63 6.02
CA HIS A 164 -15.89 -1.32 6.41
C HIS A 164 -16.68 -0.80 7.61
N PHE A 165 -16.01 -0.71 8.76
CA PHE A 165 -16.56 -0.12 9.97
C PHE A 165 -16.37 1.40 9.96
N THR A 166 -17.44 2.17 10.21
CA THR A 166 -17.25 3.56 10.66
C THR A 166 -16.48 3.58 12.00
N PRO A 167 -15.81 4.69 12.38
CA PRO A 167 -14.98 4.71 13.58
C PRO A 167 -15.68 4.10 14.80
N ILE A 168 -15.00 3.14 15.43
CA ILE A 168 -15.48 2.41 16.63
C ILE A 168 -15.01 3.07 17.92
N GLN A 169 -14.20 4.11 17.80
CA GLN A 169 -13.62 4.85 18.90
C GLN A 169 -14.69 5.64 19.66
N GLU A 170 -14.33 6.07 20.87
CA GLU A 170 -15.19 6.88 21.73
C GLU A 170 -15.61 8.18 21.04
N LEU A 171 -16.93 8.44 21.00
CA LEU A 171 -17.49 9.59 20.29
C LEU A 171 -17.53 10.85 21.16
N GLY A 172 -17.45 12.00 20.48
CA GLY A 172 -17.57 13.35 21.03
C GLY A 172 -19.02 13.79 21.22
N ILE A 173 -19.18 15.05 21.63
CA ILE A 173 -20.45 15.63 22.09
C ILE A 173 -21.55 15.57 21.00
N SER A 174 -21.17 15.74 19.73
CA SER A 174 -22.13 15.70 18.61
C SER A 174 -22.73 14.31 18.35
N ASN A 175 -22.14 13.25 18.91
CA ASN A 175 -22.47 11.85 18.63
C ASN A 175 -22.42 11.49 17.12
N SER A 176 -21.67 12.28 16.34
CA SER A 176 -21.29 11.95 14.98
C SER A 176 -20.25 10.83 14.99
N ALA A 177 -20.39 9.84 14.10
CA ALA A 177 -19.45 8.71 13.98
C ALA A 177 -18.01 9.16 13.62
N TYR A 178 -17.83 10.40 13.16
CA TYR A 178 -16.52 10.96 12.82
C TYR A 178 -16.04 12.01 13.82
N SER A 179 -16.83 12.32 14.85
CA SER A 179 -16.40 13.19 15.95
C SER A 179 -15.85 12.29 17.05
N ILE A 180 -14.55 12.02 17.03
CA ILE A 180 -13.88 11.11 17.97
C ILE A 180 -13.38 11.92 19.17
N ARG A 181 -13.76 11.51 20.39
CA ARG A 181 -13.30 12.07 21.66
C ARG A 181 -11.95 11.48 22.07
N ASP A 182 -11.80 10.17 21.96
CA ASP A 182 -10.58 9.44 22.32
C ASP A 182 -10.31 8.36 21.27
N GLN A 183 -9.21 8.50 20.51
CA GLN A 183 -8.85 7.57 19.44
C GLN A 183 -8.32 6.23 19.95
N LEU A 184 -7.87 6.18 21.21
CA LEU A 184 -7.22 5.02 21.82
C LEU A 184 -8.17 4.19 22.68
N ARG A 185 -9.47 4.52 22.65
CA ARG A 185 -10.49 3.84 23.43
C ARG A 185 -11.67 3.43 22.57
N LEU A 186 -12.10 2.17 22.72
CA LEU A 186 -13.33 1.67 22.14
C LEU A 186 -14.52 2.41 22.75
N SER A 187 -15.51 2.76 21.93
CA SER A 187 -16.66 3.53 22.40
C SER A 187 -17.42 2.81 23.52
N PRO A 188 -17.66 3.46 24.67
CA PRO A 188 -18.36 2.84 25.80
C PRO A 188 -19.82 2.48 25.48
N VAL A 189 -20.39 3.02 24.39
CA VAL A 189 -21.74 2.69 23.94
C VAL A 189 -21.89 1.21 23.57
N TYR A 190 -20.80 0.52 23.26
CA TYR A 190 -20.80 -0.92 22.96
C TYR A 190 -20.75 -1.80 24.22
N SER A 191 -20.56 -1.19 25.39
CA SER A 191 -20.53 -1.82 26.72
C SER A 191 -21.57 -1.19 27.66
N PRO A 192 -22.89 -1.28 27.38
CA PRO A 192 -23.92 -0.61 28.18
C PRO A 192 -24.14 -1.24 29.57
N GLY A 193 -23.58 -2.43 29.84
CA GLY A 193 -23.73 -3.16 31.10
C GLY A 193 -22.42 -3.30 31.88
N GLU A 194 -22.35 -4.33 32.74
CA GLU A 194 -21.14 -4.62 33.52
C GLU A 194 -20.00 -5.18 32.65
N GLN A 195 -20.35 -5.86 31.55
CA GLN A 195 -19.38 -6.39 30.61
C GLN A 195 -18.74 -5.26 29.80
N LYS A 196 -17.43 -5.10 29.98
CA LYS A 196 -16.59 -4.16 29.23
C LYS A 196 -15.95 -4.89 28.06
N PHE A 197 -15.93 -4.21 26.92
CA PHE A 197 -15.26 -4.66 25.72
C PHE A 197 -14.16 -3.66 25.37
N ASP A 198 -13.10 -4.15 24.75
CA ASP A 198 -11.97 -3.35 24.29
C ASP A 198 -11.55 -3.74 22.86
N PHE A 199 -10.44 -3.18 22.38
CA PHE A 199 -9.94 -3.51 21.05
C PHE A 199 -9.48 -4.96 20.90
N GLU A 200 -9.10 -5.66 21.97
CA GLU A 200 -8.73 -7.08 21.87
C GLU A 200 -9.95 -7.93 21.51
N ASP A 201 -11.13 -7.58 22.03
CA ASP A 201 -12.37 -8.26 21.65
C ASP A 201 -12.75 -8.00 20.20
N VAL A 202 -12.54 -6.79 19.70
CA VAL A 202 -12.71 -6.47 18.27
C VAL A 202 -11.73 -7.27 17.41
N VAL A 203 -10.47 -7.41 17.85
CA VAL A 203 -9.47 -8.24 17.16
C VAL A 203 -9.91 -9.70 17.11
N LYS A 204 -10.45 -10.26 18.21
CA LYS A 204 -11.01 -11.62 18.23
C LYS A 204 -12.16 -11.76 17.22
N LEU A 205 -13.08 -10.79 17.17
CA LEU A 205 -14.19 -10.78 16.22
C LEU A 205 -13.70 -10.74 14.76
N VAL A 206 -12.82 -9.79 14.40
CA VAL A 206 -12.30 -9.65 13.03
C VAL A 206 -11.52 -10.90 12.61
N ASN A 207 -10.72 -11.47 13.52
CA ASN A 207 -10.01 -12.72 13.25
C ASN A 207 -10.97 -13.91 13.05
N PHE A 208 -12.06 -13.96 13.80
CA PHE A 208 -13.11 -14.96 13.60
C PHE A 208 -13.76 -14.78 12.22
N MET A 209 -14.15 -13.56 11.87
CA MET A 209 -14.75 -13.25 10.57
C MET A 209 -13.85 -13.72 9.42
N ASN A 210 -12.57 -13.32 9.43
CA ASN A 210 -11.62 -13.71 8.39
C ASN A 210 -11.42 -15.24 8.31
N LYS A 211 -11.28 -15.92 9.45
CA LYS A 211 -11.01 -17.38 9.46
C LYS A 211 -12.23 -18.23 9.14
N THR A 212 -13.44 -17.77 9.47
CA THR A 212 -14.66 -18.58 9.38
C THR A 212 -15.52 -18.22 8.18
N TRP A 213 -15.58 -16.95 7.79
CA TRP A 213 -16.42 -16.50 6.68
C TRP A 213 -15.67 -16.38 5.36
N GLY A 214 -14.34 -16.18 5.41
CA GLY A 214 -13.53 -15.83 4.24
C GLY A 214 -13.56 -14.34 4.03
#